data_AF-A0A0R1H0S9-F1
#
_entry.id   AF-A0A0R1H0S9-F1
#
_cell.length_a   1.000
_cell.length_b   1.000
_cell.length_c   1.000
_cell.angle_alpha   90.00
_cell.angle_beta   90.00
_cell.angle_gamma   90.00
#
_symmetry.space_group_name_H-M   'P 1'
#
loop_
_entity.id
_entity.type
_entity.pdbx_description
1 polymer ?
#
loop_
_entity_poly.entity_id
_entity_poly.type
_entity_poly.pdbx_seq_one_letter_code
_entity_poly.pdbx_strand_id
1 'polypeptide(L)'
;MALGKVIKQLREERRLTQPELYDGLISKRQAIRFEQDDADIKGMVLLAILQRLRITAEELNRRLNMPVTDSTPKDQELMEVEHQLLNQQFPLANSRTFYSKNRFSSDKHRVRLAILAILNLPEDLAERDVDFLMDELDATSKLSQAQVELFVQNLDKFPKYEQGLILKRLTKEVEQPVMLQNPCLQSIYFNQALNFHLLVQGNTTAAQRVLENYQEQLQSLPDDSQIKYRSWQLLLDVATGQPEAAVEIGKRAQLLLLLGQATAADRLVDRRRRVQLQFKLSHAWTSGEIGMVARRLNKRPKGSLESAKDFLGHYEGLAEAVKQGNKPLSYYLNNYDY
;
A
#
# COMPACT_ATOMS: atom_id res chain seq x y z
N MET A 1 23.50 16.42 4.94
CA MET A 1 22.63 16.14 6.10
C MET A 1 23.18 16.96 7.27
N ALA A 2 22.41 17.88 7.84
CA ALA A 2 22.90 18.83 8.85
C ALA A 2 22.87 18.24 10.27
N LEU A 3 23.49 17.06 10.45
CA LEU A 3 23.44 16.28 11.69
C LEU A 3 24.06 17.04 12.87
N GLY A 4 25.19 17.70 12.64
CA GLY A 4 25.90 18.50 13.62
C GLY A 4 25.06 19.66 14.15
N LYS A 5 24.43 20.42 13.25
CA LYS A 5 23.55 21.53 13.61
C LYS A 5 22.34 21.08 14.43
N VAL A 6 21.72 19.94 14.08
CA VAL A 6 20.58 19.38 14.84
C VAL A 6 21.02 18.94 16.24
N ILE A 7 22.17 18.30 16.36
CA ILE A 7 22.73 17.92 17.68
C ILE A 7 23.04 19.16 18.52
N LYS A 8 23.57 20.23 17.91
CA LYS A 8 23.80 21.51 18.58
C LYS A 8 22.50 22.11 19.12
N GLN A 9 21.45 22.16 18.30
CA GLN A 9 20.13 22.65 18.71
C GLN A 9 19.58 21.86 19.90
N LEU A 10 19.61 20.53 19.82
CA LEU A 10 19.14 19.65 20.90
C LEU A 10 19.96 19.81 22.20
N ARG A 11 21.27 20.05 22.07
CA ARG A 11 22.15 20.35 23.21
C ARG A 11 21.72 21.66 23.88
N GLU A 12 21.49 22.70 23.09
CA GLU A 12 21.08 24.03 23.57
C GLU A 12 19.67 24.03 24.18
N GLU A 13 18.70 23.33 23.56
CA GLU A 13 17.35 23.11 24.10
C GLU A 13 17.40 22.49 25.51
N ARG A 14 18.33 21.55 25.71
CA ARG A 14 18.54 20.86 26.99
C ARG A 14 19.50 21.58 27.93
N ARG A 15 19.95 22.79 27.57
CA ARG A 15 20.87 23.62 28.34
C ARG A 15 22.18 22.91 28.72
N LEU A 16 22.62 21.99 27.87
CA LEU A 16 23.87 21.26 28.05
C LEU A 16 25.03 22.05 27.43
N THR A 17 26.17 21.98 28.08
CA THR A 17 27.44 22.50 27.56
C THR A 17 28.10 21.46 26.64
N GLN A 18 28.98 21.91 25.74
CA GLN A 18 29.73 20.98 24.88
C GLN A 18 30.55 19.95 25.69
N PRO A 19 31.23 20.29 26.79
CA PRO A 19 31.90 19.28 27.62
C PRO A 19 30.94 18.23 28.17
N GLU A 20 29.77 18.61 28.70
CA GLU A 20 28.79 17.64 29.21
C GLU A 20 28.31 16.66 28.14
N LEU A 21 28.25 17.11 26.88
CA LEU A 21 27.83 16.26 25.77
C LEU A 21 28.97 15.39 25.22
N TYR A 22 30.16 15.94 25.04
CA TYR A 22 31.23 15.33 24.25
C TYR A 22 32.43 14.81 25.03
N ASP A 23 32.53 15.09 26.34
CA ASP A 23 33.69 14.71 27.15
C ASP A 23 33.90 13.19 27.16
N GLY A 24 35.14 12.76 26.99
CA GLY A 24 35.51 11.34 26.83
C GLY A 24 35.04 10.68 25.53
N LEU A 25 34.36 11.39 24.61
CA LEU A 25 33.92 10.85 23.31
C LEU A 25 34.76 11.40 22.15
N ILE A 26 34.90 12.73 22.08
CA ILE A 26 35.67 13.42 21.04
C ILE A 26 36.37 14.66 21.62
N SER A 27 37.44 15.11 20.96
CA SER A 27 38.14 16.33 21.37
C SER A 27 37.25 17.57 21.21
N LYS A 28 37.49 18.61 22.02
CA LYS A 28 36.78 19.90 21.94
C LYS A 28 36.79 20.50 20.53
N ARG A 29 37.93 20.42 19.82
CA ARG A 29 38.06 20.92 18.45
C ARG A 29 37.19 20.12 17.46
N GLN A 30 37.10 18.80 17.65
CA GLN A 30 36.26 17.96 16.81
C GLN A 30 34.77 18.15 17.12
N ALA A 31 34.40 18.38 18.37
CA ALA A 31 33.02 18.71 18.76
C ALA A 31 32.52 20.00 18.10
N ILE A 32 33.35 21.06 18.11
CA ILE A 32 33.01 22.33 17.44
C ILE A 32 32.81 22.13 15.93
N ARG A 33 33.74 21.43 15.27
CA ARG A 33 33.65 21.14 13.83
C ARG A 33 32.45 20.26 13.51
N PHE A 34 32.17 19.26 14.35
CA PHE A 34 31.00 18.40 14.18
C PHE A 34 29.72 19.23 14.26
N GLU A 35 29.53 20.06 15.29
CA GLU A 35 28.35 20.93 15.44
C GLU A 35 28.19 21.97 14.32
N GLN A 36 29.26 22.24 13.57
CA GLN A 36 29.27 23.12 12.39
C GLN A 36 29.03 22.37 11.07
N ASP A 37 28.84 21.04 11.11
CA ASP A 37 28.80 20.15 9.95
C ASP A 37 30.13 20.10 9.14
N ASP A 38 31.25 20.51 9.76
CA ASP A 38 32.60 20.55 9.16
C ASP A 38 33.44 19.27 9.43
N ALA A 39 32.88 18.30 10.17
CA ALA A 39 33.51 17.02 10.46
C ALA A 39 32.48 15.93 10.78
N ASP A 40 32.69 14.74 10.21
CA ASP A 40 31.88 13.57 10.55
C ASP A 40 32.28 12.94 11.90
N ILE A 41 31.37 12.16 12.47
CA ILE A 41 31.60 11.32 13.65
C ILE A 41 31.26 9.87 13.35
N LYS A 42 31.89 8.95 14.09
CA LYS A 42 31.58 7.51 13.98
C LYS A 42 30.20 7.22 14.60
N GLY A 43 29.49 6.24 14.05
CA GLY A 43 28.15 5.85 14.54
C GLY A 43 28.10 5.49 16.03
N MET A 44 29.12 4.82 16.56
CA MET A 44 29.22 4.51 18.00
C MET A 44 29.30 5.76 18.87
N VAL A 45 29.97 6.81 18.39
CA VAL A 45 30.08 8.11 19.08
C VAL A 45 28.73 8.82 19.05
N LEU A 46 28.03 8.76 17.91
CA LEU A 46 26.68 9.32 17.78
C LEU A 46 25.72 8.65 18.77
N LEU A 47 25.72 7.32 18.89
CA LEU A 47 24.87 6.62 19.86
C LEU A 47 25.13 7.05 21.31
N ALA A 48 26.39 7.24 21.70
CA ALA A 48 26.75 7.75 23.03
C ALA A 48 26.27 9.20 23.25
N ILE A 49 26.34 10.04 22.21
CA ILE A 49 25.80 11.41 22.21
C ILE A 49 24.27 11.38 22.42
N LEU A 50 23.54 10.50 21.73
CA LEU A 50 22.08 10.37 21.86
C LEU A 50 21.67 9.90 23.26
N GLN A 51 22.44 8.99 23.87
CA GLN A 51 22.22 8.57 25.26
C GLN A 51 22.35 9.74 26.24
N ARG A 52 23.39 10.58 26.08
CA ARG A 52 23.59 11.77 26.92
C ARG A 52 22.51 12.82 26.70
N LEU A 53 22.08 12.99 25.45
CA LEU A 53 20.92 13.81 25.09
C LEU A 53 19.60 13.19 25.52
N ARG A 54 19.56 11.95 26.03
CA ARG A 54 18.33 11.20 26.37
C ARG A 54 17.26 11.31 25.28
N ILE A 55 17.64 11.01 24.04
CA ILE A 55 16.73 10.88 22.89
C ILE A 55 16.96 9.54 22.19
N THR A 56 15.93 9.02 21.53
CA THR A 56 16.02 7.82 20.71
C THR A 56 16.54 8.15 19.32
N ALA A 57 17.04 7.14 18.59
CA ALA A 57 17.41 7.31 17.17
C ALA A 57 16.20 7.70 16.30
N GLU A 58 15.00 7.23 16.67
CA GLU A 58 13.75 7.61 16.01
C GLU A 58 13.42 9.09 16.21
N GLU A 59 13.59 9.61 17.44
CA GLU A 59 13.43 11.05 17.71
C GLU A 59 14.48 11.89 16.98
N LEU A 60 15.74 11.43 16.92
CA LEU A 60 16.75 12.10 16.11
C LEU A 60 16.37 12.12 14.64
N ASN A 61 15.89 11.00 14.08
CA ASN A 61 15.41 10.95 12.69
C ASN A 61 14.23 11.91 12.47
N ARG A 62 13.29 12.01 13.42
CA ARG A 62 12.22 13.02 13.35
C ARG A 62 12.76 14.45 13.31
N ARG A 63 13.78 14.76 14.10
CA ARG A 63 14.43 16.09 14.16
C ARG A 63 15.32 16.38 12.95
N LEU A 64 15.95 15.37 12.37
CA LEU A 64 16.69 15.47 11.10
C LEU A 64 15.75 15.66 9.91
N ASN A 65 14.54 15.09 10.01
CA ASN A 65 13.45 15.23 9.05
C ASN A 65 12.56 16.45 9.37
N MET A 66 12.84 17.19 10.45
CA MET A 66 12.28 18.53 10.66
C MET A 66 13.07 19.51 9.79
N PRO A 67 12.41 20.48 9.14
CA PRO A 67 13.06 21.38 8.21
C PRO A 67 14.14 22.21 8.93
N VAL A 68 15.40 21.97 8.58
CA VAL A 68 16.54 22.82 8.93
C VAL A 68 16.33 24.17 8.24
N THR A 69 16.50 25.25 9.00
CA THR A 69 16.21 26.66 8.68
C THR A 69 16.98 27.28 7.50
N ASP A 70 17.62 26.49 6.65
CA ASP A 70 18.30 26.94 5.42
C ASP A 70 17.54 26.55 4.13
N SER A 71 16.37 25.90 4.26
CA SER A 71 15.48 25.56 3.15
C SER A 71 14.58 26.74 2.78
N THR A 72 14.38 27.00 1.48
CA THR A 72 13.45 28.07 1.09
C THR A 72 12.03 27.70 1.57
N PRO A 73 11.16 28.67 1.88
CA PRO A 73 9.79 28.38 2.33
C PRO A 73 9.02 27.43 1.39
N LYS A 74 9.37 27.46 0.08
CA LYS A 74 8.80 26.57 -0.93
C LYS A 74 9.27 25.12 -0.82
N ASP A 75 10.49 24.89 -0.34
CA ASP A 75 11.04 23.54 -0.16
C ASP A 75 10.47 22.89 1.12
N GLN A 76 10.24 23.70 2.16
CA GLN A 76 9.57 23.27 3.39
C GLN A 76 8.13 22.85 3.13
N GLU A 77 7.39 23.64 2.34
CA GLU A 77 6.03 23.30 1.91
C GLU A 77 5.99 21.98 1.14
N LEU A 78 6.94 21.73 0.23
CA LEU A 78 7.01 20.48 -0.52
C LEU A 78 7.33 19.27 0.36
N MET A 79 8.28 19.40 1.29
CA MET A 79 8.60 18.34 2.23
C MET A 79 7.42 17.99 3.14
N GLU A 80 6.67 19.00 3.58
CA GLU A 80 5.45 18.78 4.37
C GLU A 80 4.39 18.05 3.56
N VAL A 81 4.18 18.45 2.30
CA VAL A 81 3.26 17.76 1.36
C VAL A 81 3.71 16.32 1.14
N GLU A 82 4.99 16.06 0.92
CA GLU A 82 5.53 14.71 0.79
C GLU A 82 5.26 13.86 2.03
N HIS A 83 5.58 14.38 3.21
CA HIS A 83 5.32 13.69 4.47
C HIS A 83 3.83 13.39 4.66
N GLN A 84 2.94 14.35 4.34
CA GLN A 84 1.50 14.15 4.43
C GLN A 84 1.01 13.10 3.41
N LEU A 85 1.52 13.10 2.19
CA LEU A 85 1.13 12.15 1.14
C LEU A 85 1.56 10.72 1.47
N LEU A 86 2.82 10.53 1.90
CA LEU A 86 3.35 9.21 2.25
C LEU A 86 2.64 8.61 3.47
N ASN A 87 2.24 9.45 4.43
CA ASN A 87 1.51 9.00 5.63
C ASN A 87 -0.02 8.99 5.47
N GLN A 88 -0.55 9.17 4.25
CA GLN A 88 -2.00 9.22 3.97
C GLN A 88 -2.75 10.28 4.79
N GLN A 89 -2.07 11.36 5.17
CA GLN A 89 -2.60 12.50 5.93
C GLN A 89 -2.94 13.69 5.04
N PHE A 90 -2.60 13.63 3.75
CA PHE A 90 -2.90 14.71 2.82
C PHE A 90 -4.41 14.85 2.60
N PRO A 91 -5.00 16.05 2.79
CA PRO A 91 -6.44 16.22 2.68
C PRO A 91 -6.97 15.88 1.27
N LEU A 92 -7.90 14.93 1.18
CA LEU A 92 -8.50 14.50 -0.10
C LEU A 92 -9.14 15.67 -0.89
N ALA A 93 -9.69 16.65 -0.18
CA ALA A 93 -10.26 17.87 -0.78
C ALA A 93 -9.23 18.69 -1.55
N ASN A 94 -7.95 18.62 -1.15
CA ASN A 94 -6.85 19.37 -1.75
C ASN A 94 -6.13 18.57 -2.85
N SER A 95 -6.29 17.23 -2.88
CA SER A 95 -5.61 16.35 -3.84
C SER A 95 -5.81 16.77 -5.30
N ARG A 96 -7.06 17.02 -5.72
CA ARG A 96 -7.36 17.42 -7.12
C ARG A 96 -6.74 18.77 -7.48
N THR A 97 -6.82 19.74 -6.58
CA THR A 97 -6.27 21.08 -6.78
C THR A 97 -4.75 21.03 -6.84
N PHE A 98 -4.12 20.26 -5.96
CA PHE A 98 -2.68 20.08 -5.95
C PHE A 98 -2.18 19.37 -7.21
N TYR A 99 -2.86 18.30 -7.62
CA TYR A 99 -2.55 17.56 -8.83
C TYR A 99 -2.63 18.43 -10.09
N SER A 100 -3.77 19.10 -10.31
CA SER A 100 -3.98 19.96 -11.48
C SER A 100 -2.96 21.09 -11.59
N LYS A 101 -2.54 21.67 -10.45
CA LYS A 101 -1.54 22.74 -10.41
C LYS A 101 -0.12 22.26 -10.72
N ASN A 102 0.25 21.04 -10.29
CA ASN A 102 1.65 20.60 -10.28
C ASN A 102 1.99 19.50 -11.30
N ARG A 103 1.00 18.82 -11.91
CA ARG A 103 1.24 17.71 -12.87
C ARG A 103 2.07 18.06 -14.11
N PHE A 104 2.17 19.36 -14.43
CA PHE A 104 2.94 19.87 -15.57
C PHE A 104 4.16 20.70 -15.15
N SER A 105 4.56 20.61 -13.89
CA SER A 105 5.75 21.29 -13.36
C SER A 105 7.01 20.81 -14.09
N SER A 106 7.97 21.71 -14.29
CA SER A 106 9.32 21.35 -14.75
C SER A 106 10.12 20.61 -13.67
N ASP A 107 9.75 20.79 -12.41
CA ASP A 107 10.32 20.06 -11.28
C ASP A 107 9.69 18.67 -11.15
N LYS A 108 10.50 17.64 -11.41
CA LYS A 108 10.09 16.22 -11.35
C LYS A 108 9.57 15.81 -9.97
N HIS A 109 10.11 16.39 -8.89
CA HIS A 109 9.65 16.06 -7.55
C HIS A 109 8.21 16.55 -7.33
N ARG A 110 7.88 17.76 -7.80
CA ARG A 110 6.50 18.27 -7.80
C ARG A 110 5.54 17.42 -8.62
N VAL A 111 5.98 16.95 -9.79
CA VAL A 111 5.17 16.02 -10.62
C VAL A 111 4.90 14.72 -9.86
N ARG A 112 5.92 14.13 -9.21
CA ARG A 112 5.74 12.93 -8.38
C ARG A 112 4.74 13.14 -7.25
N LEU A 113 4.86 14.24 -6.50
CA LEU A 113 3.92 14.58 -5.43
C LEU A 113 2.50 14.82 -5.97
N ALA A 114 2.38 15.42 -7.16
CA ALA A 114 1.08 15.59 -7.82
C ALA A 114 0.43 14.23 -8.10
N ILE A 115 1.20 13.28 -8.65
CA ILE A 115 0.70 11.94 -8.97
C ILE A 115 0.36 11.17 -7.68
N LEU A 116 1.19 11.26 -6.63
CA LEU A 116 0.87 10.72 -5.31
C LEU A 116 -0.46 11.26 -4.75
N ALA A 117 -0.75 12.55 -4.97
CA ALA A 117 -2.01 13.13 -4.53
C ALA A 117 -3.22 12.56 -5.26
N ILE A 118 -3.12 12.28 -6.57
CA ILE A 118 -4.22 11.68 -7.34
C ILE A 118 -4.39 10.18 -7.06
N LEU A 119 -3.31 9.46 -6.74
CA LEU A 119 -3.36 8.05 -6.36
C LEU A 119 -4.23 7.79 -5.12
N ASN A 120 -4.32 8.75 -4.20
CA ASN A 120 -5.22 8.70 -3.04
C ASN A 120 -6.71 8.87 -3.39
N LEU A 121 -7.04 9.18 -4.65
CA LEU A 121 -8.40 9.33 -5.13
C LEU A 121 -8.87 8.09 -5.90
N PRO A 122 -10.20 7.88 -6.02
CA PRO A 122 -10.74 6.76 -6.80
C PRO A 122 -10.54 6.91 -8.33
N GLU A 123 -9.83 7.94 -8.79
CA GLU A 123 -9.59 8.23 -10.21
C GLU A 123 -8.52 7.31 -10.81
N ASP A 124 -8.60 7.13 -12.13
CA ASP A 124 -7.58 6.44 -12.91
C ASP A 124 -6.42 7.41 -13.22
N LEU A 125 -5.21 6.86 -13.34
CA LEU A 125 -4.05 7.62 -13.75
C LEU A 125 -4.17 8.03 -15.23
N ALA A 126 -3.75 9.26 -15.55
CA ALA A 126 -3.58 9.64 -16.94
C ALA A 126 -2.37 8.90 -17.54
N GLU A 127 -2.44 8.58 -18.84
CA GLU A 127 -1.37 7.87 -19.58
C GLU A 127 0.01 8.49 -19.34
N ARG A 128 0.12 9.82 -19.42
CA ARG A 128 1.36 10.55 -19.13
C ARG A 128 1.89 10.32 -17.71
N ASP A 129 1.01 10.20 -16.71
CA ASP A 129 1.43 10.00 -15.33
C ASP A 129 1.97 8.58 -15.14
N VAL A 130 1.36 7.61 -15.85
CA VAL A 130 1.87 6.24 -15.94
C VAL A 130 3.26 6.26 -16.57
N ASP A 131 3.43 6.89 -17.75
CA ASP A 131 4.72 7.00 -18.44
C ASP A 131 5.79 7.61 -17.53
N PHE A 132 5.47 8.71 -16.83
CA PHE A 132 6.37 9.35 -15.90
C PHE A 132 6.84 8.39 -14.80
N LEU A 133 5.91 7.66 -14.17
CA LEU A 133 6.26 6.71 -13.10
C LEU A 133 7.04 5.50 -13.63
N MET A 134 6.75 5.03 -14.84
CA MET A 134 7.49 3.94 -15.47
C MET A 134 8.92 4.36 -15.83
N ASP A 135 9.11 5.59 -16.34
CA ASP A 135 10.44 6.16 -16.56
C ASP A 135 11.24 6.24 -15.24
N GLU A 136 10.60 6.59 -14.12
CA GLU A 136 11.25 6.62 -12.80
C GLU A 136 11.61 5.21 -12.28
N LEU A 137 10.76 4.22 -12.55
CA LEU A 137 11.00 2.82 -12.23
C LEU A 137 12.22 2.27 -12.98
N ASP A 138 12.39 2.65 -14.24
CA ASP A 138 13.47 2.18 -15.12
C ASP A 138 14.78 2.96 -14.93
N ALA A 139 14.71 4.25 -14.61
CA ALA A 139 15.90 5.10 -14.45
C ALA A 139 16.74 4.74 -13.20
N THR A 140 16.15 4.06 -12.22
CA THR A 140 16.80 3.79 -10.93
C THR A 140 17.29 2.35 -10.83
N SER A 141 18.57 2.17 -10.46
CA SER A 141 19.15 0.84 -10.27
C SER A 141 18.63 0.13 -9.01
N LYS A 142 18.26 0.89 -7.98
CA LYS A 142 17.62 0.43 -6.74
C LYS A 142 16.43 1.33 -6.41
N LEU A 143 15.33 0.72 -5.97
CA LEU A 143 14.15 1.46 -5.53
C LEU A 143 14.33 1.91 -4.07
N SER A 144 13.96 3.15 -3.79
CA SER A 144 13.80 3.63 -2.42
C SER A 144 12.57 3.00 -1.76
N GLN A 145 12.52 2.99 -0.42
CA GLN A 145 11.36 2.49 0.32
C GLN A 145 10.06 3.18 -0.11
N ALA A 146 10.07 4.51 -0.25
CA ALA A 146 8.91 5.28 -0.69
C ALA A 146 8.43 4.87 -2.09
N GLN A 147 9.34 4.54 -3.02
CA GLN A 147 8.96 4.04 -4.35
C GLN A 147 8.37 2.63 -4.28
N VAL A 148 8.94 1.73 -3.47
CA VAL A 148 8.37 0.39 -3.28
C VAL A 148 6.97 0.49 -2.68
N GLU A 149 6.78 1.34 -1.66
CA GLU A 149 5.48 1.60 -1.03
C GLU A 149 4.46 2.15 -2.04
N LEU A 150 4.84 3.16 -2.83
CA LEU A 150 4.03 3.71 -3.91
C LEU A 150 3.52 2.60 -4.85
N PHE A 151 4.43 1.83 -5.44
CA PHE A 151 4.09 0.85 -6.47
C PHE A 151 3.30 -0.34 -5.90
N VAL A 152 3.67 -0.83 -4.72
CA VAL A 152 2.96 -1.96 -4.08
C VAL A 152 1.55 -1.56 -3.68
N GLN A 153 1.35 -0.37 -3.09
CA GLN A 153 0.03 0.04 -2.60
C GLN A 153 -0.93 0.40 -3.74
N ASN A 154 -0.41 0.88 -4.87
CA ASN A 154 -1.22 1.44 -5.96
C ASN A 154 -1.18 0.58 -7.24
N LEU A 155 -0.71 -0.66 -7.17
CA LEU A 155 -0.53 -1.51 -8.35
C LEU A 155 -1.79 -1.61 -9.21
N ASP A 156 -2.97 -1.70 -8.60
CA ASP A 156 -4.26 -1.83 -9.27
C ASP A 156 -4.68 -0.59 -10.08
N LYS A 157 -4.04 0.56 -9.85
CA LYS A 157 -4.25 1.81 -10.59
C LYS A 157 -3.49 1.88 -11.91
N PHE A 158 -2.52 1.00 -12.13
CA PHE A 158 -1.76 0.95 -13.37
C PHE A 158 -2.48 0.09 -14.42
N PRO A 159 -2.29 0.35 -15.72
CA PRO A 159 -2.80 -0.56 -16.73
C PRO A 159 -2.11 -1.93 -16.64
N LYS A 160 -2.78 -2.97 -17.17
CA LYS A 160 -2.39 -4.38 -16.94
C LYS A 160 -0.97 -4.71 -17.41
N TYR A 161 -0.48 -4.02 -18.45
CA TYR A 161 0.85 -4.25 -18.98
C TYR A 161 1.92 -3.77 -17.99
N GLU A 162 1.76 -2.55 -17.49
CA GLU A 162 2.64 -1.89 -16.53
C GLU A 162 2.62 -2.60 -15.18
N GLN A 163 1.46 -3.10 -14.73
CA GLN A 163 1.38 -3.95 -13.53
C GLN A 163 2.36 -5.13 -13.59
N GLY A 164 2.48 -5.78 -14.75
CA GLY A 164 3.40 -6.89 -14.93
C GLY A 164 4.87 -6.47 -14.88
N LEU A 165 5.20 -5.31 -15.45
CA LEU A 165 6.55 -4.73 -15.39
C LEU A 165 6.94 -4.34 -13.97
N ILE A 166 6.03 -3.64 -13.27
CA ILE A 166 6.18 -3.23 -11.87
C ILE A 166 6.39 -4.46 -10.99
N LEU A 167 5.54 -5.49 -11.09
CA LEU A 167 5.70 -6.70 -10.30
C LEU A 167 7.02 -7.39 -10.57
N LYS A 168 7.41 -7.54 -11.85
CA LYS A 168 8.72 -8.13 -12.21
C LYS A 168 9.89 -7.36 -11.59
N ARG A 169 9.78 -6.03 -11.51
CA ARG A 169 10.79 -5.18 -10.86
C ARG A 169 10.76 -5.39 -9.34
N LEU A 170 9.59 -5.33 -8.72
CA LEU A 170 9.39 -5.49 -7.28
C LEU A 170 9.79 -6.87 -6.78
N THR A 171 9.56 -7.95 -7.52
CA THR A 171 9.98 -9.31 -7.12
C THR A 171 11.48 -9.39 -6.87
N LYS A 172 12.30 -8.65 -7.64
CA LYS A 172 13.76 -8.56 -7.40
C LYS A 172 14.11 -7.79 -6.12
N GLU A 173 13.18 -6.96 -5.64
CA GLU A 173 13.33 -6.13 -4.44
C GLU A 173 12.69 -6.77 -3.19
N VAL A 174 11.86 -7.81 -3.33
CA VAL A 174 11.20 -8.52 -2.20
C VAL A 174 12.19 -9.21 -1.28
N GLU A 175 13.34 -9.62 -1.82
CA GLU A 175 14.46 -10.18 -1.07
C GLU A 175 15.43 -9.10 -0.55
N GLN A 176 15.21 -7.83 -0.89
CA GLN A 176 16.06 -6.72 -0.44
C GLN A 176 15.70 -6.33 1.00
N PRO A 177 16.67 -5.74 1.75
CA PRO A 177 16.47 -5.33 3.13
C PRO A 177 15.25 -4.43 3.36
N VAL A 178 14.88 -3.61 2.37
CA VAL A 178 13.75 -2.67 2.46
C VAL A 178 12.41 -3.40 2.66
N MET A 179 12.16 -4.48 1.92
CA MET A 179 10.93 -5.27 2.04
C MET A 179 10.96 -6.17 3.29
N LEU A 180 12.13 -6.74 3.60
CA LEU A 180 12.33 -7.56 4.80
C LEU A 180 12.16 -6.78 6.11
N GLN A 181 12.49 -5.49 6.11
CA GLN A 181 12.31 -4.60 7.26
C GLN A 181 10.87 -4.11 7.41
N ASN A 182 10.00 -4.34 6.42
CA ASN A 182 8.59 -3.92 6.46
C ASN A 182 7.65 -5.11 6.12
N PRO A 183 7.36 -5.98 7.11
CA PRO A 183 6.48 -7.14 6.93
C PRO A 183 5.07 -6.79 6.43
N CYS A 184 4.56 -5.61 6.79
CA CYS A 184 3.27 -5.13 6.29
C CYS A 184 3.31 -4.90 4.78
N LEU A 185 4.34 -4.23 4.28
CA LEU A 185 4.52 -3.96 2.87
C LEU A 185 4.72 -5.26 2.07
N GLN A 186 5.47 -6.20 2.62
CA GLN A 186 5.67 -7.53 2.04
C GLN A 186 4.35 -8.32 1.94
N SER A 187 3.51 -8.27 2.99
CA SER A 187 2.16 -8.85 2.96
C SER A 187 1.28 -8.22 1.86
N ILE A 188 1.34 -6.89 1.69
CA ILE A 188 0.59 -6.20 0.61
C ILE A 188 1.09 -6.64 -0.77
N TYR A 189 2.41 -6.72 -0.96
CA TYR A 189 2.99 -7.21 -2.20
C TYR A 189 2.48 -8.61 -2.57
N PHE A 190 2.49 -9.56 -1.64
CA PHE A 190 1.99 -10.92 -1.92
C PHE A 190 0.52 -10.90 -2.35
N ASN A 191 -0.32 -10.10 -1.68
CA ASN A 191 -1.72 -9.95 -2.05
C ASN A 191 -1.90 -9.36 -3.45
N GLN A 192 -1.10 -8.36 -3.83
CA GLN A 192 -1.17 -7.70 -5.13
C GLN A 192 -0.65 -8.60 -6.25
N ALA A 193 0.47 -9.30 -6.03
CA ALA A 193 1.03 -10.26 -6.97
C ALA A 193 0.07 -11.43 -7.22
N LEU A 194 -0.57 -11.98 -6.17
CA LEU A 194 -1.56 -13.04 -6.31
C LEU A 194 -2.82 -12.55 -7.03
N ASN A 195 -3.30 -11.34 -6.72
CA ASN A 195 -4.42 -10.74 -7.44
C ASN A 195 -4.11 -10.60 -8.94
N PHE A 196 -2.95 -10.06 -9.28
CA PHE A 196 -2.53 -9.89 -10.67
C PHE A 196 -2.41 -11.23 -11.40
N HIS A 197 -1.60 -12.15 -10.89
CA HIS A 197 -1.36 -13.42 -11.59
C HIS A 197 -2.61 -14.29 -11.67
N LEU A 198 -3.41 -14.37 -10.60
CA LEU A 198 -4.58 -15.24 -10.58
C LEU A 198 -5.82 -14.61 -11.22
N LEU A 199 -6.15 -13.36 -10.88
CA LEU A 199 -7.43 -12.72 -11.26
C LEU A 199 -7.32 -11.84 -12.50
N VAL A 200 -6.13 -11.34 -12.84
CA VAL A 200 -5.93 -10.47 -14.01
C VAL A 200 -5.35 -11.27 -15.18
N GLN A 201 -4.34 -12.09 -14.93
CA GLN A 201 -3.68 -12.89 -15.99
C GLN A 201 -4.26 -14.29 -16.15
N GLY A 202 -4.91 -14.86 -15.12
CA GLY A 202 -5.33 -16.26 -15.12
C GLY A 202 -4.15 -17.25 -15.16
N ASN A 203 -2.98 -16.86 -14.65
CA ASN A 203 -1.76 -17.64 -14.64
C ASN A 203 -1.58 -18.36 -13.30
N THR A 204 -2.11 -19.59 -13.20
CA THR A 204 -2.02 -20.42 -11.99
C THR A 204 -0.58 -20.80 -11.64
N THR A 205 0.30 -21.01 -12.62
CA THR A 205 1.71 -21.34 -12.39
C THR A 205 2.46 -20.18 -11.72
N ALA A 206 2.26 -18.95 -12.20
CA ALA A 206 2.86 -17.78 -11.57
C ALA A 206 2.26 -17.53 -10.17
N ALA A 207 0.95 -17.67 -10.02
CA ALA A 207 0.28 -17.53 -8.72
C ALA A 207 0.79 -18.55 -7.70
N GLN A 208 0.99 -19.81 -8.11
CA GLN A 208 1.55 -20.88 -7.27
C GLN A 208 2.94 -20.52 -6.74
N ARG A 209 3.84 -20.03 -7.60
CA ARG A 209 5.18 -19.59 -7.18
C ARG A 209 5.14 -18.46 -6.16
N VAL A 210 4.25 -17.50 -6.35
CA VAL A 210 4.06 -16.41 -5.38
C VAL A 210 3.53 -16.95 -4.05
N LEU A 211 2.63 -17.93 -4.08
CA LEU A 211 2.07 -18.56 -2.89
C LEU A 211 3.12 -19.37 -2.12
N GLU A 212 4.01 -20.08 -2.81
CA GLU A 212 5.16 -20.78 -2.22
C GLU A 212 6.09 -19.81 -1.49
N ASN A 213 6.49 -18.71 -2.15
CA ASN A 213 7.29 -17.67 -1.52
C ASN A 213 6.59 -17.02 -0.31
N TYR A 214 5.26 -16.84 -0.40
CA TYR A 214 4.45 -16.33 0.72
C TYR A 214 4.47 -17.32 1.90
N GLN A 215 4.37 -18.62 1.63
CA GLN A 215 4.40 -19.65 2.65
C GLN A 215 5.74 -19.67 3.41
N GLU A 216 6.86 -19.56 2.69
CA GLU A 216 8.21 -19.56 3.29
C GLU A 216 8.41 -18.38 4.27
N GLN A 217 7.80 -17.24 3.94
CA GLN A 217 7.95 -16.00 4.73
C GLN A 217 6.82 -15.81 5.74
N LEU A 218 5.87 -16.75 5.85
CA LEU A 218 4.64 -16.55 6.61
C LEU A 218 4.89 -16.26 8.10
N GLN A 219 5.96 -16.82 8.68
CA GLN A 219 6.32 -16.63 10.08
C GLN A 219 6.87 -15.24 10.40
N SER A 220 7.42 -14.53 9.41
CA SER A 220 7.93 -13.17 9.57
C SER A 220 6.90 -12.09 9.25
N LEU A 221 5.69 -12.48 8.84
CA LEU A 221 4.63 -11.58 8.40
C LEU A 221 3.61 -11.32 9.52
N PRO A 222 2.79 -10.25 9.42
CA PRO A 222 1.77 -9.94 10.42
C PRO A 222 0.79 -11.11 10.62
N ASP A 223 0.23 -11.27 11.82
CA ASP A 223 -0.64 -12.40 12.21
C ASP A 223 -1.80 -12.67 11.23
N ASP A 224 -2.36 -11.61 10.63
CA ASP A 224 -3.46 -11.71 9.67
C ASP A 224 -3.03 -12.33 8.31
N SER A 225 -1.72 -12.45 8.06
CA SER A 225 -1.15 -12.99 6.84
C SER A 225 -1.44 -14.48 6.67
N GLN A 226 -1.59 -15.24 7.76
CA GLN A 226 -2.00 -16.64 7.67
C GLN A 226 -3.41 -16.79 7.10
N ILE A 227 -4.34 -15.90 7.49
CA ILE A 227 -5.71 -15.87 6.97
C ILE A 227 -5.70 -15.49 5.49
N LYS A 228 -4.91 -14.47 5.11
CA LYS A 228 -4.74 -14.03 3.72
C LYS A 228 -4.16 -15.14 2.84
N TYR A 229 -3.06 -15.76 3.28
CA TYR A 229 -2.42 -16.90 2.62
C TYR A 229 -3.42 -18.03 2.36
N ARG A 230 -4.14 -18.48 3.41
CA ARG A 230 -5.13 -19.54 3.27
C ARG A 230 -6.30 -19.16 2.37
N SER A 231 -6.64 -17.88 2.27
CA SER A 231 -7.68 -17.41 1.36
C SER A 231 -7.23 -17.49 -0.10
N TRP A 232 -5.98 -17.11 -0.38
CA TRP A 232 -5.39 -17.24 -1.71
C TRP A 232 -5.16 -18.68 -2.14
N GLN A 233 -4.76 -19.54 -1.20
CA GLN A 233 -4.64 -20.98 -1.46
C GLN A 233 -5.97 -21.56 -1.95
N LEU A 234 -7.08 -21.30 -1.24
CA LEU A 234 -8.40 -21.74 -1.69
C LEU A 234 -8.80 -21.17 -3.05
N LEU A 235 -8.48 -19.91 -3.33
CA LEU A 235 -8.77 -19.31 -4.64
C LEU A 235 -7.99 -20.00 -5.77
N LEU A 236 -6.74 -20.39 -5.51
CA LEU A 236 -5.93 -21.15 -6.45
C LEU A 236 -6.43 -22.59 -6.62
N ASP A 237 -6.89 -23.22 -5.53
CA ASP A 237 -7.53 -24.55 -5.58
C ASP A 237 -8.80 -24.51 -6.45
N VAL A 238 -9.64 -23.48 -6.30
CA VAL A 238 -10.78 -23.24 -7.19
C VAL A 238 -10.30 -23.11 -8.64
N ALA A 239 -9.29 -22.27 -8.91
CA ALA A 239 -8.76 -22.04 -10.27
C ALA A 239 -8.21 -23.32 -10.93
N THR A 240 -7.69 -24.25 -10.13
CA THR A 240 -7.12 -25.52 -10.57
C THR A 240 -8.13 -26.67 -10.60
N GLY A 241 -9.42 -26.38 -10.35
CA GLY A 241 -10.51 -27.33 -10.55
C GLY A 241 -10.88 -28.15 -9.32
N GLN A 242 -10.60 -27.68 -8.10
CA GLN A 242 -11.03 -28.29 -6.85
C GLN A 242 -12.35 -27.64 -6.37
N PRO A 243 -13.54 -28.21 -6.70
CA PRO A 243 -14.82 -27.59 -6.41
C PRO A 243 -15.11 -27.42 -4.91
N GLU A 244 -14.58 -28.29 -4.06
CA GLU A 244 -14.69 -28.24 -2.61
C GLU A 244 -14.10 -26.94 -2.02
N ALA A 245 -13.07 -26.36 -2.68
CA ALA A 245 -12.48 -25.11 -2.26
C ALA A 245 -13.48 -23.93 -2.40
N ALA A 246 -14.38 -23.98 -3.39
CA ALA A 246 -15.41 -22.95 -3.57
C ALA A 246 -16.46 -22.98 -2.44
N VAL A 247 -16.78 -24.18 -1.95
CA VAL A 247 -17.66 -24.41 -0.79
C VAL A 247 -16.99 -23.93 0.49
N GLU A 248 -15.70 -24.23 0.68
CA GLU A 248 -14.94 -23.79 1.84
C GLU A 248 -14.80 -22.25 1.90
N ILE A 249 -14.59 -21.61 0.75
CA ILE A 249 -14.65 -20.14 0.65
C ILE A 249 -16.01 -19.62 1.13
N GLY A 250 -17.10 -20.31 0.75
CA GLY A 250 -18.45 -19.95 1.17
C GLY A 250 -18.63 -19.98 2.69
N LYS A 251 -18.24 -21.09 3.32
CA LYS A 251 -18.26 -21.24 4.79
C LYS A 251 -17.44 -20.16 5.49
N ARG A 252 -16.25 -19.84 4.96
CA ARG A 252 -15.40 -18.77 5.50
C ARG A 252 -16.02 -17.40 5.36
N ALA A 253 -16.65 -17.09 4.23
CA ALA A 253 -17.37 -15.84 4.05
C ALA A 253 -18.51 -15.70 5.07
N GLN A 254 -19.22 -16.79 5.36
CA GLN A 254 -20.25 -16.81 6.41
C GLN A 254 -19.67 -16.53 7.80
N LEU A 255 -18.55 -17.17 8.15
CA LEU A 255 -17.87 -16.91 9.43
C LEU A 255 -17.41 -15.45 9.54
N LEU A 256 -16.82 -14.89 8.48
CA LEU A 256 -16.42 -13.48 8.44
C LEU A 256 -17.61 -12.54 8.67
N LEU A 257 -18.79 -12.85 8.12
CA LEU A 257 -20.00 -12.07 8.37
C LEU A 257 -20.48 -12.17 9.82
N LEU A 258 -20.47 -13.37 10.41
CA LEU A 258 -20.81 -13.57 11.82
C LEU A 258 -19.87 -12.81 12.76
N LEU A 259 -18.60 -12.66 12.36
CA LEU A 259 -17.59 -11.86 13.08
C LEU A 259 -17.67 -10.35 12.79
N GLY A 260 -18.68 -9.88 12.05
CA GLY A 260 -18.84 -8.48 11.69
C GLY A 260 -17.87 -7.98 10.59
N GLN A 261 -17.09 -8.86 9.98
CA GLN A 261 -16.13 -8.56 8.92
C GLN A 261 -16.74 -8.61 7.52
N ALA A 262 -17.89 -7.95 7.33
CA ALA A 262 -18.65 -8.00 6.07
C ALA A 262 -17.81 -7.61 4.84
N THR A 263 -16.94 -6.60 4.95
CA THR A 263 -16.06 -6.19 3.84
C THR A 263 -15.01 -7.25 3.48
N ALA A 264 -14.53 -8.04 4.44
CA ALA A 264 -13.62 -9.15 4.17
C ALA A 264 -14.37 -10.31 3.48
N ALA A 265 -15.56 -10.64 3.99
CA ALA A 265 -16.43 -11.65 3.38
C ALA A 265 -16.78 -11.29 1.93
N ASP A 266 -17.24 -10.06 1.69
CA ASP A 266 -17.61 -9.57 0.37
C ASP A 266 -16.42 -9.63 -0.60
N ARG A 267 -15.22 -9.27 -0.15
CA ARG A 267 -14.00 -9.36 -0.98
C ARG A 267 -13.64 -10.81 -1.31
N LEU A 268 -13.80 -11.74 -0.38
CA LEU A 268 -13.47 -13.14 -0.62
C LEU A 268 -14.42 -13.78 -1.64
N VAL A 269 -15.72 -13.51 -1.53
CA VAL A 269 -16.77 -13.99 -2.45
C VAL A 269 -16.58 -13.40 -3.84
N ASP A 270 -16.30 -12.09 -3.92
CA ASP A 270 -16.01 -11.40 -5.18
C ASP A 270 -14.80 -12.01 -5.89
N ARG A 271 -13.72 -12.28 -5.15
CA ARG A 271 -12.52 -12.94 -5.70
C ARG A 271 -12.84 -14.35 -6.20
N ARG A 272 -13.63 -15.14 -5.46
CA ARG A 272 -14.08 -16.47 -5.91
C ARG A 272 -14.83 -16.38 -7.24
N ARG A 273 -15.80 -15.46 -7.35
CA ARG A 273 -16.56 -15.25 -8.59
C ARG A 273 -15.64 -14.83 -9.74
N ARG A 274 -14.67 -13.95 -9.48
CA ARG A 274 -13.69 -13.54 -10.50
C ARG A 274 -12.79 -14.69 -10.95
N VAL A 275 -12.34 -15.56 -10.06
CA VAL A 275 -11.64 -16.81 -10.44
C VAL A 275 -12.54 -17.66 -11.32
N GLN A 276 -13.77 -17.91 -10.89
CA GLN A 276 -14.72 -18.72 -11.64
C GLN A 276 -14.95 -18.19 -13.06
N LEU A 277 -15.12 -16.88 -13.22
CA LEU A 277 -15.24 -16.24 -14.54
C LEU A 277 -13.93 -16.33 -15.35
N GLN A 278 -12.79 -16.00 -14.74
CA GLN A 278 -11.48 -16.01 -15.40
C GLN A 278 -11.12 -17.39 -15.96
N PHE A 279 -11.47 -18.46 -15.24
CA PHE A 279 -11.17 -19.84 -15.61
C PHE A 279 -12.37 -20.59 -16.20
N LYS A 280 -13.49 -19.89 -16.46
CA LYS A 280 -14.73 -20.46 -17.03
C LYS A 280 -15.32 -21.62 -16.19
N LEU A 281 -15.16 -21.57 -14.87
CA LEU A 281 -15.59 -22.57 -13.90
C LEU A 281 -16.95 -22.18 -13.30
N SER A 282 -18.04 -22.82 -13.73
CA SER A 282 -19.44 -22.60 -13.28
C SER A 282 -19.99 -21.17 -13.41
N HIS A 283 -21.19 -21.05 -13.97
CA HIS A 283 -21.80 -19.76 -14.32
C HIS A 283 -22.97 -19.37 -13.40
N ALA A 284 -23.49 -20.30 -12.60
CA ALA A 284 -24.65 -20.05 -11.75
C ALA A 284 -24.28 -19.12 -10.59
N TRP A 285 -25.06 -18.06 -10.42
CA TRP A 285 -24.97 -17.17 -9.28
C TRP A 285 -25.44 -17.88 -8.00
N THR A 286 -24.64 -17.80 -6.93
CA THR A 286 -25.08 -18.28 -5.62
C THR A 286 -25.82 -17.18 -4.86
N SER A 287 -26.67 -17.56 -3.90
CA SER A 287 -27.40 -16.58 -3.08
C SER A 287 -26.44 -15.66 -2.30
N GLY A 288 -25.30 -16.20 -1.85
CA GLY A 288 -24.24 -15.43 -1.22
C GLY A 288 -23.57 -14.41 -2.13
N GLU A 289 -23.37 -14.72 -3.42
CA GLU A 289 -22.85 -13.77 -4.42
C GLU A 289 -23.84 -12.64 -4.68
N ILE A 290 -25.12 -12.97 -4.80
CA ILE A 290 -26.18 -11.96 -4.96
C ILE A 290 -26.23 -11.06 -3.71
N GLY A 291 -26.13 -11.65 -2.52
CA GLY A 291 -26.10 -10.91 -1.25
C GLY A 291 -24.89 -9.97 -1.13
N MET A 292 -23.71 -10.40 -1.60
CA MET A 292 -22.52 -9.55 -1.70
C MET A 292 -22.79 -8.32 -2.58
N VAL A 293 -23.36 -8.50 -3.79
CA VAL A 293 -23.67 -7.38 -4.67
C VAL A 293 -24.70 -6.45 -4.03
N ALA A 294 -25.73 -7.01 -3.37
CA ALA A 294 -26.74 -6.23 -2.65
C ALA A 294 -26.11 -5.35 -1.55
N ARG A 295 -25.17 -5.90 -0.76
CA ARG A 295 -24.46 -5.15 0.28
C ARG A 295 -23.55 -4.07 -0.30
N ARG A 296 -22.85 -4.34 -1.40
CA ARG A 296 -22.04 -3.33 -2.10
C ARG A 296 -22.90 -2.18 -2.62
N LEU A 297 -24.04 -2.49 -3.25
CA LEU A 297 -24.99 -1.49 -3.73
C LEU A 297 -25.50 -0.60 -2.59
N ASN A 298 -25.81 -1.18 -1.43
CA ASN A 298 -26.33 -0.44 -0.27
C ASN A 298 -25.27 0.45 0.43
N LYS A 299 -23.98 0.15 0.25
CA LYS A 299 -22.86 0.95 0.79
C LYS A 299 -22.45 2.14 -0.09
N ARG A 300 -23.08 2.32 -1.25
CA ARG A 300 -22.72 3.40 -2.18
C ARG A 300 -23.03 4.78 -1.57
N PRO A 301 -22.16 5.78 -1.78
CA PRO A 301 -22.43 7.15 -1.34
C PRO A 301 -23.74 7.67 -1.94
N LYS A 302 -24.59 8.30 -1.11
CA LYS A 302 -25.78 9.00 -1.60
C LYS A 302 -25.31 10.12 -2.55
N GLY A 303 -25.63 10.00 -3.84
CA GLY A 303 -25.22 10.95 -4.88
C GLY A 303 -24.11 10.46 -5.82
N SER A 304 -23.79 9.16 -5.85
CA SER A 304 -22.93 8.62 -6.92
C SER A 304 -23.56 8.87 -8.29
N LEU A 305 -22.76 9.33 -9.26
CA LEU A 305 -23.20 9.64 -10.63
C LEU A 305 -23.72 8.41 -11.37
N GLU A 306 -23.18 7.24 -11.05
CA GLU A 306 -23.57 5.97 -11.66
C GLU A 306 -24.91 5.49 -11.06
N SER A 307 -25.88 5.14 -11.90
CA SER A 307 -27.19 4.68 -11.41
C SER A 307 -27.09 3.29 -10.75
N ALA A 308 -28.10 2.88 -9.98
CA ALA A 308 -28.16 1.51 -9.47
C ALA A 308 -28.19 0.48 -10.62
N LYS A 309 -28.79 0.84 -11.75
CA LYS A 309 -28.85 -0.01 -12.95
C LYS A 309 -27.48 -0.17 -13.59
N ASP A 310 -26.72 0.91 -13.73
CA ASP A 310 -25.37 0.87 -14.32
C ASP A 310 -24.43 0.03 -13.45
N PHE A 311 -24.51 0.20 -12.12
CA PHE A 311 -23.74 -0.60 -11.17
C PHE A 311 -24.02 -2.11 -11.32
N LEU A 312 -25.30 -2.50 -11.39
CA LEU A 312 -25.68 -3.90 -11.58
C LEU A 312 -25.29 -4.43 -12.96
N GLY A 313 -25.19 -3.56 -13.96
CA GLY A 313 -24.74 -3.90 -15.32
C GLY A 313 -23.30 -4.41 -15.40
N HIS A 314 -22.47 -4.14 -14.40
CA HIS A 314 -21.10 -4.68 -14.30
C HIS A 314 -21.05 -6.17 -13.95
N TYR A 315 -22.18 -6.76 -13.52
CA TYR A 315 -22.26 -8.13 -13.06
C TYR A 315 -23.01 -9.01 -14.07
N GLU A 316 -22.26 -9.67 -14.95
CA GLU A 316 -22.81 -10.53 -16.00
C GLU A 316 -23.73 -11.62 -15.43
N GLY A 317 -24.95 -11.71 -15.97
CA GLY A 317 -25.96 -12.71 -15.60
C GLY A 317 -26.66 -12.46 -14.26
N LEU A 318 -26.37 -11.37 -13.55
CA LEU A 318 -26.97 -11.08 -12.24
C LEU A 318 -28.47 -10.83 -12.34
N ALA A 319 -28.91 -10.07 -13.34
CA ALA A 319 -30.33 -9.73 -13.52
C ALA A 319 -31.17 -10.99 -13.76
N GLU A 320 -30.67 -11.90 -14.59
CA GLU A 320 -31.27 -13.19 -14.87
C GLU A 320 -31.32 -14.05 -13.60
N ALA A 321 -30.22 -14.11 -12.84
CA ALA A 321 -30.16 -14.87 -11.60
C ALA A 321 -31.15 -14.38 -10.53
N VAL A 322 -31.25 -13.05 -10.34
CA VAL A 322 -32.22 -12.45 -9.40
C VAL A 322 -33.66 -12.75 -9.86
N LYS A 323 -33.92 -12.68 -11.17
CA LYS A 323 -35.23 -13.01 -11.74
C LYS A 323 -35.57 -14.49 -11.55
N GLN A 324 -34.62 -15.39 -11.76
CA GLN A 324 -34.78 -16.84 -11.53
C GLN A 324 -35.03 -17.17 -10.06
N GLY A 325 -34.37 -16.46 -9.14
CA GLY A 325 -34.57 -16.62 -7.71
C GLY A 325 -35.95 -16.18 -7.21
N ASN A 326 -36.71 -15.43 -8.01
CA ASN A 326 -38.04 -14.89 -7.68
C ASN A 326 -38.09 -14.16 -6.33
N LYS A 327 -36.99 -13.47 -6.00
CA LYS A 327 -36.85 -12.64 -4.79
C LYS A 327 -36.22 -11.30 -5.18
N PRO A 328 -36.65 -10.19 -4.55
CA PRO A 328 -36.00 -8.90 -4.79
C PRO A 328 -34.55 -8.90 -4.26
N LEU A 329 -33.67 -8.05 -4.81
CA LEU A 329 -32.28 -7.95 -4.36
C LEU A 329 -32.14 -7.67 -2.85
N SER A 330 -33.10 -6.94 -2.26
CA SER A 330 -33.16 -6.66 -0.82
C SER A 330 -33.34 -7.90 0.06
N TYR A 331 -33.93 -8.98 -0.47
CA TYR A 331 -34.07 -10.25 0.24
C TYR A 331 -32.70 -10.82 0.61
N TYR A 332 -31.76 -10.76 -0.33
CA TYR A 332 -30.40 -11.29 -0.20
C TYR A 332 -29.48 -10.42 0.67
N LEU A 333 -29.95 -9.30 1.24
CA LEU A 333 -29.15 -8.53 2.20
C LEU A 333 -28.88 -9.32 3.49
N ASN A 334 -29.86 -10.13 3.89
CA ASN A 334 -29.85 -10.88 5.15
C ASN A 334 -30.19 -12.37 4.97
N ASN A 335 -30.67 -12.80 3.80
CA ASN A 335 -31.13 -14.17 3.55
C ASN A 335 -30.35 -14.80 2.40
N TYR A 336 -29.20 -15.38 2.71
CA TYR A 336 -28.33 -16.03 1.75
C TYR A 336 -27.47 -17.10 2.45
N ASP A 337 -27.28 -18.21 1.74
CA ASP A 337 -26.34 -19.28 2.07
C ASP A 337 -25.25 -19.33 0.99
N TYR A 338 -24.04 -19.67 1.40
CA TYR A 338 -22.85 -19.62 0.53
C TYR A 338 -22.47 -20.93 -0.13
#